data_AF-A0A537P7W9-F1
#
_entry.id   AF-A0A537P7W9-F1
#
_cell.length_a   1.000
_cell.length_b   1.000
_cell.length_c   1.000
_cell.angle_alpha   90.00
_cell.angle_beta   90.00
_cell.angle_gamma   90.00
#
_symmetry.space_group_name_H-M   'P 1'
#
loop_
_entity.id
_entity.type
_entity.pdbx_description
1 polymer ?
#
loop_
_entity_poly.entity_id
_entity_poly.type
_entity_poly.pdbx_seq_one_letter_code
_entity_poly.pdbx_strand_id
1 'polypeptide(L)'
;MPWLLTFSTLAFALAPTIKRWLEHRHNFDGKRWIWLSLLLEFIVYVYGGYFGLGMGVVLLALYAMFGHDDIHEANSIRNATITLITLIAIALFAHAGVIRWLPSLIMMLGAFLGGYLMIKVARSVRQIWVRWGILAWSVTLTGIAFWRYA
;
A
#
# COMPACT_ATOMS: atom_id res chain seq x y z
N MET A 1 15.85 13.41 -8.82
CA MET A 1 14.40 13.65 -8.88
C MET A 1 13.82 13.74 -7.46
N PRO A 2 14.01 14.88 -6.76
CA PRO A 2 13.65 15.07 -5.34
C PRO A 2 12.13 15.14 -5.07
N TRP A 3 11.38 15.57 -6.09
CA TRP A 3 9.91 15.68 -6.10
C TRP A 3 9.21 14.33 -5.93
N LEU A 4 9.83 13.23 -6.36
CA LEU A 4 9.25 11.88 -6.28
C LEU A 4 9.38 11.28 -4.87
N LEU A 5 10.47 11.58 -4.18
CA LEU A 5 10.69 11.15 -2.80
C LEU A 5 9.77 11.92 -1.84
N THR A 6 9.63 13.23 -2.04
CA THR A 6 8.71 14.08 -1.25
C THR A 6 7.25 13.68 -1.45
N PHE A 7 6.83 13.41 -2.70
CA PHE A 7 5.50 12.86 -2.98
C PHE A 7 5.30 11.47 -2.33
N SER A 8 6.27 10.56 -2.43
CA SER A 8 6.20 9.23 -1.82
C SER A 8 6.07 9.32 -0.29
N THR A 9 6.77 10.27 0.33
CA THR A 9 6.70 10.51 1.78
C THR A 9 5.34 11.08 2.20
N LEU A 10 4.80 12.03 1.44
CA LEU A 10 3.46 12.61 1.66
C LEU A 10 2.35 11.59 1.43
N ALA A 11 2.44 10.78 0.37
CA ALA A 11 1.50 9.70 0.09
C ALA A 11 1.50 8.65 1.21
N PHE A 12 2.67 8.31 1.76
CA PHE A 12 2.78 7.44 2.91
C PHE A 12 2.18 8.02 4.18
N ALA A 13 2.37 9.31 4.42
CA ALA A 13 1.81 10.01 5.57
C ALA A 13 0.28 10.12 5.48
N LEU A 14 -0.27 10.29 4.28
CA LEU A 14 -1.71 10.45 4.03
C LEU A 14 -2.46 9.12 3.93
N ALA A 15 -1.79 8.04 3.51
CA ALA A 15 -2.38 6.71 3.40
C ALA A 15 -3.12 6.26 4.68
N PRO A 16 -2.52 6.24 5.89
CA PRO A 16 -3.22 5.75 7.08
C PRO A 16 -4.42 6.62 7.49
N THR A 17 -4.43 7.89 7.13
CA THR A 17 -5.50 8.86 7.44
C THR A 17 -6.68 8.67 6.52
N ILE A 18 -6.41 8.48 5.21
CA ILE A 18 -7.42 8.18 4.19
C ILE A 18 -8.07 6.82 4.48
N LYS A 19 -7.27 5.81 4.89
CA LYS A 19 -7.79 4.48 5.30
C LYS A 19 -8.88 4.59 6.38
N ARG A 20 -8.58 5.31 7.46
CA ARG A 20 -9.48 5.45 8.62
C ARG A 20 -10.71 6.28 8.32
N TRP A 21 -10.56 7.32 7.50
CA TRP A 21 -11.67 8.20 7.13
C TRP A 21 -12.69 7.49 6.26
N LEU A 22 -12.25 6.53 5.45
CA LEU A 22 -13.13 5.77 4.55
C LEU A 22 -13.75 4.53 5.18
N GLU A 23 -13.13 3.94 6.21
CA GLU A 23 -13.76 2.93 7.08
C GLU A 23 -15.09 3.43 7.71
N HIS A 24 -15.35 4.75 7.72
CA HIS A 24 -16.53 5.37 8.34
C HIS A 24 -17.68 5.73 7.38
N ARG A 25 -17.55 5.50 6.06
CA ARG A 25 -18.59 5.87 5.07
C ARG A 25 -19.10 4.62 4.35
N HIS A 26 -20.24 4.11 4.80
CA HIS A 26 -20.97 2.99 4.20
C HIS A 26 -22.19 3.50 3.40
N ASN A 27 -22.60 2.74 2.38
CA ASN A 27 -23.76 2.91 1.48
C ASN A 27 -23.56 3.65 0.15
N PHE A 28 -23.04 2.94 -0.87
CA PHE A 28 -23.37 3.25 -2.27
C PHE A 28 -23.50 1.96 -3.11
N ASP A 29 -24.53 1.90 -3.97
CA ASP A 29 -24.86 0.72 -4.79
C ASP A 29 -23.82 0.47 -5.90
N GLY A 30 -22.94 -0.52 -5.71
CA GLY A 30 -21.86 -0.87 -6.64
C GLY A 30 -22.31 -1.31 -8.03
N LYS A 31 -23.51 -1.89 -8.15
CA LYS A 31 -24.07 -2.36 -9.44
C LYS A 31 -24.39 -1.23 -10.43
N ARG A 32 -24.66 -0.01 -9.93
CA ARG A 32 -25.06 1.14 -10.77
C ARG A 32 -23.85 1.90 -11.32
N TRP A 33 -22.66 1.67 -10.77
CA TRP A 33 -21.45 2.46 -11.06
C TRP A 33 -20.23 1.60 -11.42
N ILE A 34 -20.45 0.41 -11.98
CA ILE A 34 -19.37 -0.55 -12.30
C ILE A 34 -18.30 0.04 -13.22
N TRP A 35 -18.71 0.89 -14.17
CA TRP A 35 -17.80 1.61 -15.07
C TRP A 35 -16.94 2.64 -14.36
N LEU A 36 -17.51 3.33 -13.35
CA LEU A 36 -16.76 4.26 -12.53
C LEU A 36 -15.77 3.52 -11.62
N SER A 37 -16.17 2.37 -11.05
CA SER A 37 -15.27 1.50 -10.29
C SER A 37 -14.08 1.07 -11.12
N LEU A 38 -14.30 0.54 -12.33
CA LEU A 38 -13.24 0.12 -13.24
C LEU A 38 -12.30 1.27 -13.62
N LEU A 39 -12.85 2.46 -13.87
CA LEU A 39 -12.06 3.64 -14.20
C LEU A 39 -11.16 4.07 -13.02
N LEU A 40 -11.71 4.13 -11.81
CA LEU A 40 -10.94 4.48 -10.62
C LEU A 40 -9.88 3.43 -10.31
N GLU A 41 -10.22 2.16 -10.44
CA GLU A 41 -9.30 1.05 -10.21
C GLU A 41 -8.14 1.07 -11.23
N PHE A 42 -8.43 1.37 -12.50
CA PHE A 42 -7.40 1.59 -13.52
C PHE A 42 -6.45 2.74 -13.15
N ILE A 43 -6.99 3.89 -12.72
CA ILE A 43 -6.16 5.04 -12.27
C ILE A 43 -5.27 4.63 -11.09
N VAL A 44 -5.82 3.85 -10.14
CA VAL A 44 -5.07 3.35 -8.99
C VAL A 44 -3.98 2.37 -9.39
N TYR A 45 -4.19 1.57 -10.44
CA TYR A 45 -3.16 0.67 -10.98
C TYR A 45 -2.02 1.44 -11.66
N VAL A 46 -2.34 2.48 -12.45
CA VAL A 46 -1.31 3.35 -13.03
C VAL A 46 -0.50 4.05 -11.93
N TYR A 47 -1.18 4.59 -10.92
CA TYR A 47 -0.54 5.18 -9.74
C TYR A 47 0.32 4.17 -8.97
N GLY A 48 -0.23 2.97 -8.75
CA GLY A 48 0.42 1.88 -8.04
C GLY A 48 1.69 1.38 -8.72
N GLY A 49 1.69 1.31 -10.06
CA GLY A 49 2.87 0.95 -10.84
C GLY A 49 4.01 1.97 -10.72
N TYR A 50 3.69 3.24 -10.47
CA TYR A 50 4.70 4.30 -10.33
C TYR A 50 5.24 4.45 -8.89
N PHE A 51 4.35 4.50 -7.88
CA PHE A 51 4.74 4.73 -6.49
C PHE A 51 4.81 3.45 -5.64
N GLY A 52 3.93 2.48 -5.88
CA GLY A 52 3.79 1.23 -5.11
C GLY A 52 3.32 1.39 -3.65
N LEU A 53 3.70 2.49 -3.00
CA LEU A 53 3.49 2.78 -1.59
C LEU A 53 2.13 3.46 -1.39
N GLY A 54 1.31 2.91 -0.48
CA GLY A 54 -0.04 3.42 -0.20
C GLY A 54 -1.14 2.96 -1.17
N MET A 55 -0.80 2.41 -2.33
CA MET A 55 -1.76 1.88 -3.32
C MET A 55 -2.81 0.96 -2.69
N GLY A 56 -2.38 0.01 -1.87
CA GLY A 56 -3.31 -0.93 -1.27
C GLY A 56 -4.29 -0.28 -0.29
N VAL A 57 -3.94 0.85 0.34
CA VAL A 57 -4.93 1.58 1.14
C VAL A 57 -6.02 2.15 0.25
N VAL A 58 -5.64 2.72 -0.90
CA VAL A 58 -6.58 3.26 -1.89
C VAL A 58 -7.46 2.15 -2.47
N LEU A 59 -6.90 0.95 -2.73
CA LEU A 59 -7.69 -0.22 -3.14
C LEU A 59 -8.69 -0.67 -2.07
N LEU A 60 -8.26 -0.75 -0.80
CA LEU A 60 -9.18 -1.10 0.28
C LEU A 60 -10.32 -0.09 0.39
N ALA A 61 -9.98 1.17 0.20
CA ALA A 61 -10.91 2.28 0.15
C ALA A 61 -11.92 2.14 -0.99
N LEU A 62 -11.46 1.85 -2.21
CA LEU A 62 -12.32 1.57 -3.35
C LEU A 62 -13.24 0.38 -3.06
N TYR A 63 -12.69 -0.75 -2.62
CA TYR A 63 -13.49 -1.96 -2.36
C TYR A 63 -14.51 -1.77 -1.24
N ALA A 64 -14.19 -0.99 -0.20
CA ALA A 64 -15.13 -0.60 0.85
C ALA A 64 -16.25 0.32 0.32
N MET A 65 -15.96 1.20 -0.66
CA MET A 65 -16.96 2.07 -1.26
C MET A 65 -17.92 1.34 -2.22
N PHE A 66 -17.48 0.24 -2.87
CA PHE A 66 -18.23 -0.43 -3.93
C PHE A 66 -18.99 -1.70 -3.50
N GLY A 67 -19.12 -1.96 -2.19
CA GLY A 67 -20.07 -2.96 -1.66
C GLY A 67 -19.47 -4.27 -1.13
N HIS A 68 -18.25 -4.23 -0.60
CA HIS A 68 -17.75 -5.29 0.28
C HIS A 68 -17.97 -4.85 1.72
N ASP A 69 -19.18 -5.14 2.24
CA ASP A 69 -19.62 -4.75 3.58
C ASP A 69 -18.70 -5.34 4.66
N ASP A 70 -18.03 -6.45 4.34
CA ASP A 70 -17.06 -7.08 5.21
C ASP A 70 -15.62 -6.61 4.89
N ILE A 71 -15.01 -5.89 5.83
CA ILE A 71 -13.63 -5.38 5.73
C ILE A 71 -12.65 -6.53 5.45
N HIS A 72 -12.96 -7.73 5.93
CA HIS A 72 -12.15 -8.92 5.68
C HIS A 72 -12.20 -9.37 4.21
N GLU A 73 -13.34 -9.26 3.56
CA GLU A 73 -13.51 -9.57 2.13
C GLU A 73 -12.76 -8.55 1.27
N ALA A 74 -12.98 -7.26 1.53
CA ALA A 74 -12.27 -6.16 0.84
C ALA A 74 -10.74 -6.30 0.98
N ASN A 75 -10.26 -6.67 2.18
CA ASN A 75 -8.83 -6.85 2.43
C ASN A 75 -8.26 -8.10 1.74
N SER A 76 -9.07 -9.15 1.57
CA SER A 76 -8.66 -10.36 0.86
C SER A 76 -8.51 -10.09 -0.64
N ILE A 77 -9.47 -9.40 -1.25
CA ILE A 77 -9.42 -9.02 -2.67
C ILE A 77 -8.24 -8.07 -2.90
N ARG A 78 -8.06 -7.06 -2.06
CA ARG A 78 -6.88 -6.18 -2.08
C ARG A 78 -5.57 -6.95 -2.07
N ASN A 79 -5.41 -7.92 -1.17
CA ASN A 79 -4.17 -8.70 -1.10
C ASN A 79 -3.98 -9.60 -2.33
N ALA A 80 -5.06 -10.20 -2.84
CA ALA A 80 -5.00 -10.99 -4.08
C ALA A 80 -4.58 -10.11 -5.27
N THR A 81 -5.19 -8.94 -5.43
CA THR A 81 -4.87 -7.95 -6.47
C THR A 81 -3.40 -7.52 -6.42
N ILE A 82 -2.91 -7.12 -5.25
CA ILE A 82 -1.50 -6.69 -5.09
C ILE A 82 -0.54 -7.85 -5.39
N THR A 83 -0.89 -9.07 -4.99
CA THR A 83 -0.09 -10.27 -5.27
C THR A 83 -0.02 -10.55 -6.76
N LEU A 84 -1.16 -10.50 -7.47
CA LEU A 84 -1.21 -10.68 -8.92
C LEU A 84 -0.38 -9.63 -9.65
N ILE A 85 -0.51 -8.35 -9.30
CA ILE A 85 0.28 -7.27 -9.90
C ILE A 85 1.78 -7.52 -9.70
N THR A 86 2.18 -7.93 -8.50
CA THR A 86 3.59 -8.22 -8.18
C THR A 86 4.10 -9.42 -8.97
N LEU A 87 3.31 -10.50 -9.11
CA LEU A 87 3.67 -11.67 -9.91
C LEU A 87 3.81 -11.32 -11.39
N ILE A 88 2.89 -10.53 -11.94
CA ILE A 88 2.95 -10.05 -13.33
C ILE A 88 4.22 -9.19 -13.52
N ALA A 89 4.52 -8.30 -12.59
CA ALA A 89 5.74 -7.49 -12.65
C ALA A 89 7.01 -8.36 -12.64
N ILE A 90 7.09 -9.37 -11.77
CA ILE A 90 8.21 -10.32 -11.74
C ILE A 90 8.33 -11.06 -13.07
N ALA A 91 7.22 -11.54 -13.65
CA ALA A 91 7.22 -12.24 -14.92
C ALA A 91 7.69 -11.34 -16.08
N LEU A 92 7.23 -10.09 -16.14
CA LEU A 92 7.64 -9.11 -17.14
C LEU A 92 9.13 -8.78 -17.03
N PHE A 93 9.63 -8.50 -15.82
CA PHE A 93 11.05 -8.21 -15.61
C PHE A 93 11.94 -9.43 -15.86
N ALA A 94 11.45 -10.65 -15.54
CA ALA A 94 12.16 -11.89 -15.84
C ALA A 94 12.29 -12.08 -17.36
N HIS A 95 11.20 -11.86 -18.10
CA HIS A 95 11.19 -11.95 -19.57
C HIS A 95 12.11 -10.89 -20.21
N ALA A 96 12.15 -9.68 -19.66
CA ALA A 96 13.04 -8.62 -20.11
C ALA A 96 14.53 -8.86 -19.80
N GLY A 97 14.88 -9.93 -19.06
CA GLY A 97 16.27 -10.29 -18.77
C GLY A 97 17.00 -9.33 -17.82
N VAL A 98 16.28 -8.41 -17.17
CA VAL A 98 16.84 -7.40 -16.27
C VAL A 98 17.02 -7.89 -14.83
N ILE A 99 16.46 -9.06 -14.49
CA ILE A 99 16.53 -9.62 -13.13
C ILE A 99 17.88 -10.28 -12.87
N ARG A 100 18.61 -9.76 -11.88
CA ARG A 100 19.72 -10.48 -11.26
C ARG A 100 19.16 -11.49 -10.26
N TRP A 101 19.04 -12.74 -10.69
CA TRP A 101 18.36 -13.81 -9.93
C TRP A 101 18.88 -13.99 -8.50
N LEU A 102 20.19 -14.06 -8.29
CA LEU A 102 20.75 -14.31 -6.97
C LEU A 102 20.43 -13.18 -5.95
N PRO A 103 20.76 -11.90 -6.23
CA PRO A 103 20.31 -10.78 -5.37
C PRO A 103 18.79 -10.74 -5.19
N SER A 104 18.03 -10.97 -6.27
CA SER A 104 16.57 -10.87 -6.23
C SER A 104 15.93 -11.95 -5.36
N LEU A 105 16.44 -13.18 -5.40
CA LEU A 105 15.98 -14.27 -4.54
C LEU A 105 16.28 -14.00 -3.07
N ILE A 106 17.47 -13.49 -2.75
CA ILE A 106 17.83 -13.13 -1.38
C ILE A 106 16.91 -12.01 -0.87
N MET A 107 16.67 -10.98 -1.69
CA MET A 107 15.75 -9.89 -1.36
C MET A 107 14.31 -10.39 -1.18
N MET A 108 13.84 -11.29 -2.06
CA MET A 108 12.50 -11.87 -1.98
C MET A 108 12.33 -12.68 -0.70
N LEU A 109 13.29 -13.53 -0.34
CA LEU A 109 13.27 -14.31 0.91
C LEU A 109 13.30 -13.38 2.13
N GLY A 110 14.16 -12.35 2.12
CA GLY A 110 14.23 -11.36 3.19
C GLY A 110 12.91 -10.60 3.37
N ALA A 111 12.29 -10.16 2.27
CA ALA A 111 11.00 -9.48 2.29
C ALA A 111 9.88 -10.39 2.79
N PHE A 112 9.87 -11.66 2.37
CA PHE A 112 8.88 -12.64 2.79
C PHE A 112 9.00 -12.97 4.29
N LEU A 113 10.21 -13.27 4.76
CA LEU A 113 10.48 -13.54 6.17
C LEU A 113 10.20 -12.31 7.04
N GLY A 114 10.64 -11.13 6.61
CA GLY A 114 10.40 -9.87 7.30
C GLY A 114 8.90 -9.56 7.41
N GLY A 115 8.16 -9.73 6.32
CA GLY A 115 6.70 -9.56 6.31
C GLY A 115 5.99 -10.55 7.24
N TYR A 116 6.36 -11.82 7.20
CA TYR A 116 5.78 -12.86 8.05
C TYR A 116 6.04 -12.62 9.55
N LEU A 117 7.30 -12.34 9.90
CA LEU A 117 7.70 -12.02 11.27
C LEU A 117 6.99 -10.75 11.78
N MET A 118 6.90 -9.72 10.93
CA MET A 118 6.24 -8.46 11.26
C MET A 118 4.76 -8.66 11.58
N ILE A 119 4.03 -9.55 10.89
CA ILE A 119 2.63 -9.84 11.22
C ILE A 119 2.52 -10.44 12.63
N LYS A 120 3.42 -11.36 13.00
CA LYS A 120 3.41 -12.00 14.31
C LYS A 120 3.71 -11.00 15.43
N VAL A 121 4.70 -10.12 15.21
CA VAL A 121 5.06 -9.06 16.16
C VAL A 121 3.98 -7.98 16.24
N ALA A 122 3.41 -7.56 15.11
CA ALA A 122 2.38 -6.52 15.07
C ALA A 122 1.09 -6.94 15.80
N ARG A 123 0.76 -8.23 15.81
CA ARG A 123 -0.40 -8.77 16.55
C ARG A 123 -0.17 -8.86 18.06
N SER A 124 1.07 -8.96 18.54
CA SER A 124 1.37 -9.05 19.97
C SER A 124 1.51 -7.70 20.67
N VAL A 125 1.71 -6.63 19.90
CA VAL A 125 1.91 -5.26 20.41
C VAL A 125 0.58 -4.52 20.53
N ARG A 126 0.31 -3.86 21.66
CA ARG A 126 -0.91 -3.04 21.83
C ARG A 126 -0.94 -1.91 20.80
N GLN A 127 -2.11 -1.66 20.23
CA GLN A 127 -2.33 -0.67 19.16
C GLN A 127 -1.83 0.75 19.48
N ILE A 128 -1.79 1.12 20.76
CA ILE A 128 -1.24 2.40 21.23
C ILE A 128 0.25 2.55 20.89
N TRP A 129 1.05 1.50 21.08
CA TRP A 129 2.49 1.52 20.81
C TRP A 129 2.77 1.57 19.32
N VAL A 130 1.96 0.89 18.52
CA VAL A 130 2.03 0.96 17.05
C VAL A 130 1.77 2.40 16.58
N ARG A 131 0.74 3.06 17.13
CA ARG A 131 0.45 4.47 16.82
C ARG A 131 1.60 5.39 17.20
N TRP A 132 2.14 5.28 18.41
CA TRP A 132 3.27 6.10 18.85
C TRP A 132 4.53 5.85 18.02
N GLY A 133 4.81 4.60 17.65
CA GLY A 133 5.93 4.26 16.77
C GLY A 133 5.81 4.93 15.39
N ILE A 134 4.63 4.88 14.77
CA ILE A 134 4.38 5.55 13.49
C ILE A 134 4.55 7.07 13.62
N LEU A 135 4.01 7.67 14.68
CA LEU A 135 4.12 9.12 14.92
C LEU A 135 5.57 9.55 15.15
N ALA A 136 6.31 8.83 15.99
CA ALA A 136 7.72 9.11 16.27
C ALA A 136 8.59 9.00 15.01
N TRP A 137 8.34 7.98 14.18
CA TRP A 137 9.03 7.82 12.90
C TRP A 137 8.73 8.97 11.94
N SER A 138 7.45 9.38 11.85
CA SER A 138 7.02 10.48 10.98
C SER A 138 7.62 11.82 11.40
N VAL A 139 7.67 12.12 12.71
CA VAL A 139 8.30 13.32 13.25
C VAL A 139 9.81 13.32 13.01
N THR A 140 10.47 12.19 13.24
CA THR A 140 11.91 12.04 12.98
C THR A 140 12.25 12.28 11.51
N LEU A 141 11.52 11.65 10.59
CA LEU A 141 11.71 11.85 9.15
C LEU A 141 11.49 13.30 8.73
N THR A 142 10.46 13.95 9.29
CA THR A 142 10.17 15.36 9.02
C THR A 142 11.29 16.26 9.51
N GLY A 143 11.80 16.03 10.72
CA GLY A 143 12.92 16.78 11.30
C GLY A 143 14.22 16.62 10.50
N ILE A 144 14.55 15.39 10.09
CA ILE A 144 15.75 15.11 9.27
C ILE A 144 15.63 15.76 7.89
N ALA A 145 14.46 15.70 7.26
CA ALA A 145 14.23 16.37 5.98
C ALA A 145 14.42 17.88 6.11
N PHE A 146 13.89 18.49 7.18
CA PHE A 146 14.06 19.93 7.42
C PHE A 146 15.52 20.31 7.63
N TRP A 147 16.28 19.50 8.37
CA TRP A 147 17.70 19.77 8.66
C TRP A 147 18.62 19.59 7.45
N ARG A 148 18.23 18.75 6.49
CA ARG A 148 19.04 18.45 5.30
C ARG A 148 18.73 19.36 4.11
N TYR A 149 17.58 20.03 4.12
CA TYR A 149 17.13 20.92 3.03
C TYR A 149 16.97 22.39 3.46
N ALA A 150 17.34 22.74 4.70
CA ALA A 150 17.55 24.11 5.17
C ALA A 150 19.04 24.49 5.05
#